data_AF-A0A0L6WWJ5-F1
#
_entry.id   AF-A0A0L6WWJ5-F1
#
_cell.length_a   1.000
_cell.length_b   1.000
_cell.length_c   1.000
_cell.angle_alpha   90.00
_cell.angle_beta   90.00
_cell.angle_gamma   90.00
#
_symmetry.space_group_name_H-M   'P 1'
#
loop_
_entity.id
_entity.type
_entity.pdbx_description
1 polymer ?
#
loop_
_entity_poly.entity_id
_entity_poly.type
_entity_poly.pdbx_seq_one_letter_code
_entity_poly.pdbx_strand_id
1 'polypeptide(L)'
;SVLLINSNISSDAYTFLDVSFSDITAVCFNGDSSCLALINIYNDCQNNNSISALTLFLHSHLAAACPFEEDQMVWLGDFNRHHSL
;
A
#
# COMPACT_ATOMS: atom_id res chain seq x y z
N SER A 1 7.39 0.69 8.28
CA SER A 1 7.61 -0.54 7.47
C SER A 1 8.67 -0.28 6.39
N VAL A 2 9.21 -1.30 5.71
CA VAL A 2 10.20 -1.14 4.61
C VAL A 2 9.79 -1.97 3.41
N LEU A 3 9.77 -1.36 2.22
CA LEU A 3 9.58 -2.03 0.94
C LEU A 3 10.85 -1.85 0.10
N LEU A 4 11.43 -2.96 -0.36
CA LEU A 4 12.63 -2.96 -1.20
C LEU A 4 12.23 -3.23 -2.66
N ILE A 5 12.66 -2.34 -3.56
CA ILE A 5 12.41 -2.47 -5.00
C ILE A 5 13.74 -2.80 -5.67
N ASN A 6 13.72 -3.78 -6.58
CA ASN A 6 14.90 -4.16 -7.34
C ASN A 6 15.38 -2.96 -8.19
N SER A 7 16.67 -2.63 -8.12
CA SER A 7 17.26 -1.50 -8.86
C SER A 7 17.20 -1.64 -10.39
N ASN A 8 16.89 -2.83 -10.90
CA ASN A 8 16.62 -3.04 -12.32
C ASN A 8 15.25 -2.50 -12.75
N ILE A 9 14.38 -2.13 -11.80
CA ILE A 9 13.12 -1.45 -12.08
C ILE A 9 13.38 0.06 -12.06
N SER A 10 13.01 0.74 -13.14
CA SER A 10 13.15 2.20 -13.24
C SER A 10 12.38 2.89 -12.10
N SER A 11 12.96 3.94 -11.53
CA SER A 11 12.25 4.80 -10.57
C SER A 11 11.04 5.50 -11.18
N ASP A 12 10.99 5.64 -12.51
CA ASP A 12 9.85 6.22 -13.22
C ASP A 12 8.71 5.21 -13.42
N ALA A 13 8.97 3.91 -13.17
CA ALA A 13 7.97 2.86 -13.31
C ALA A 13 6.99 2.79 -12.13
N TYR A 14 7.22 3.56 -11.06
CA TYR A 14 6.33 3.59 -9.91
C TYR A 14 6.30 4.95 -9.22
N THR A 15 5.24 5.18 -8.47
CA THR A 15 5.09 6.34 -7.60
C THR A 15 4.93 5.91 -6.15
N PHE A 16 5.35 6.76 -5.21
CA PHE A 16 5.06 6.54 -3.80
C PHE A 16 3.64 6.99 -3.49
N LEU A 17 2.90 6.15 -2.77
CA LEU A 17 1.58 6.50 -2.24
C LEU A 17 1.77 7.04 -0.83
N ASP A 18 1.46 8.32 -0.62
CA ASP A 18 1.57 8.97 0.69
C ASP A 18 0.39 8.56 1.59
N VAL A 19 0.49 7.36 2.15
CA VAL A 19 -0.33 6.97 3.29
C VAL A 19 0.34 7.57 4.52
N SER A 20 -0.21 8.67 5.05
CA SER A 20 0.39 9.46 6.15
C SER A 20 0.42 8.70 7.50
N PHE A 21 1.17 7.60 7.56
CA PHE A 21 1.37 6.74 8.73
C PHE A 21 2.72 6.02 8.63
N SER A 22 3.57 6.15 9.65
CA SER A 22 4.97 5.66 9.63
C SER A 22 5.11 4.15 9.44
N ASP A 23 4.08 3.39 9.81
CA ASP A 23 4.09 1.94 9.72
C ASP A 23 3.53 1.40 8.40
N ILE A 24 3.20 2.30 7.47
CA ILE A 24 2.79 1.94 6.11
C ILE A 24 3.81 2.47 5.12
N THR A 25 4.22 1.62 4.19
CA THR A 25 4.96 2.03 2.99
C THR A 25 4.22 1.51 1.77
N ALA A 26 3.93 2.38 0.83
CA ALA A 26 3.12 2.02 -0.32
C ALA A 26 3.69 2.60 -1.62
N VAL A 27 3.63 1.81 -2.68
CA VAL A 27 4.03 2.20 -4.04
C VAL A 27 2.99 1.74 -5.04
N CYS A 28 2.82 2.50 -6.12
CA CYS A 28 1.97 2.14 -7.25
C CYS A 28 2.86 2.01 -8.49
N PHE A 29 2.99 0.79 -9.03
CA PHE A 29 3.64 0.56 -10.30
C PHE A 29 2.69 0.93 -11.43
N ASN A 30 3.17 1.75 -12.35
CA ASN A 30 2.39 2.26 -13.47
C ASN A 30 2.62 1.38 -14.70
N GLY A 31 1.55 0.82 -15.25
CA GLY A 31 1.52 0.23 -16.59
C GLY A 31 0.73 1.11 -17.55
N ASP A 32 0.71 0.72 -18.83
CA ASP A 32 0.04 1.51 -19.88
C ASP A 32 -1.49 1.54 -19.72
N SER A 33 -2.07 0.47 -19.17
CA SER A 33 -3.52 0.30 -19.04
C SER A 33 -3.97 -0.29 -17.70
N SER A 34 -3.03 -0.49 -16.78
CA SER A 34 -3.31 -0.92 -15.42
C SER A 34 -2.16 -0.56 -14.48
N CYS A 35 -2.47 -0.50 -13.21
CA CYS A 35 -1.54 -0.23 -12.13
C CYS A 35 -1.54 -1.38 -11.12
N LEU A 36 -0.42 -1.52 -10.42
CA LEU A 36 -0.27 -2.42 -9.28
C LEU A 36 0.14 -1.63 -8.04
N ALA A 37 -0.80 -1.44 -7.12
CA ALA A 37 -0.52 -0.88 -5.80
C ALA A 37 -0.03 -1.97 -4.85
N LEU A 38 1.16 -1.78 -4.27
CA LEU A 38 1.68 -2.59 -3.18
C LEU A 38 1.64 -1.75 -1.90
N ILE A 39 0.92 -2.24 -0.90
CA ILE A 39 0.77 -1.57 0.40
C ILE A 39 1.34 -2.49 1.47
N ASN A 40 2.53 -2.17 1.94
CA ASN A 40 3.19 -2.90 3.02
C ASN A 40 2.84 -2.28 4.37
N ILE A 41 2.16 -3.06 5.20
CA ILE A 41 1.54 -2.63 6.45
C ILE A 41 2.26 -3.34 7.59
N TYR A 42 2.69 -2.55 8.55
CA TYR A 42 3.02 -3.04 9.88
C TYR A 42 1.94 -2.57 10.85
N ASN A 43 1.39 -3.49 11.63
CA ASN A 43 0.45 -3.20 12.70
C ASN A 43 1.10 -3.61 14.03
N ASP A 44 0.96 -2.79 15.06
CA ASP A 44 1.73 -2.90 16.30
C ASP A 44 1.13 -3.86 17.35
N CYS A 45 0.10 -4.64 17.00
CA CYS A 45 -0.79 -5.42 17.90
C CYS A 45 -1.59 -4.59 18.91
N GLN A 46 -1.13 -3.40 19.30
CA GLN A 46 -1.69 -2.58 20.38
C GLN A 46 -2.99 -1.91 19.96
N ASN A 47 -3.09 -1.50 18.70
CA ASN A 47 -4.23 -0.76 18.16
C ASN A 47 -4.47 -1.10 16.69
N ASN A 48 -5.48 -0.47 16.08
CA ASN A 48 -5.84 -0.62 14.66
C ASN A 48 -5.44 0.60 13.82
N ASN A 49 -4.52 1.44 14.31
CA ASN A 49 -4.27 2.75 13.72
C ASN A 49 -3.77 2.67 12.28
N SER A 50 -2.91 1.68 11.96
CA SER A 50 -2.44 1.47 10.59
C SER A 50 -3.60 1.10 9.65
N ILE A 51 -4.50 0.20 10.08
CA ILE A 51 -5.70 -0.17 9.30
C ILE A 51 -6.65 1.02 9.14
N SER A 52 -6.87 1.81 10.19
CA SER A 52 -7.68 3.02 10.11
C SER A 52 -7.07 4.09 9.20
N ALA A 53 -5.75 4.29 9.24
CA ALA A 53 -5.05 5.22 8.36
C ALA A 53 -5.13 4.77 6.89
N LEU A 54 -4.95 3.48 6.63
CA LEU A 54 -5.13 2.92 5.29
C LEU A 54 -6.57 3.11 4.79
N THR A 55 -7.56 2.87 5.66
CA THR A 55 -8.97 3.07 5.33
C THR A 55 -9.25 4.53 4.95
N LEU A 56 -8.73 5.48 5.72
CA LEU A 56 -8.85 6.91 5.44
C LEU A 56 -8.21 7.28 4.09
N PHE A 57 -7.00 6.77 3.84
CA PHE A 57 -6.28 6.98 2.58
C PHE A 57 -7.11 6.47 1.40
N LEU A 58 -7.59 5.22 1.46
CA LEU A 58 -8.40 4.65 0.36
C LEU A 58 -9.70 5.42 0.15
N HIS A 59 -10.32 5.93 1.22
CA HIS A 59 -11.54 6.73 1.06
C HIS A 59 -11.31 8.06 0.34
N SER A 60 -10.13 8.66 0.49
CA SER A 60 -9.81 10.00 -0.01
C SER A 60 -8.98 10.00 -1.29
N HIS A 61 -8.22 8.92 -1.53
CA HIS A 61 -7.19 8.84 -2.57
C HIS A 61 -7.19 7.48 -3.29
N LEU A 62 -8.32 6.77 -3.36
CA LEU A 62 -8.40 5.49 -4.09
C LEU A 62 -7.87 5.62 -5.52
N ALA A 63 -8.23 6.70 -6.23
CA ALA A 63 -7.81 6.94 -7.61
C ALA A 63 -6.28 7.12 -7.77
N ALA A 64 -5.55 7.43 -6.69
CA ALA A 64 -4.09 7.47 -6.73
C ALA A 64 -3.47 6.06 -6.69
N ALA A 65 -4.14 5.09 -6.06
CA ALA A 65 -3.68 3.70 -5.95
C ALA A 65 -4.28 2.77 -7.03
N CYS A 66 -5.49 3.08 -7.48
CA CYS A 66 -6.26 2.34 -8.49
C CYS A 66 -7.02 3.32 -9.41
N PRO A 67 -6.34 4.05 -10.32
CA PRO A 67 -6.99 4.91 -11.31
C PRO A 67 -7.88 4.19 -12.35
N PHE A 68 -7.64 2.92 -12.66
CA PHE A 68 -8.35 2.14 -13.69
C PHE A 68 -9.14 0.95 -13.11
N GLU A 69 -10.11 0.44 -13.86
CA GLU A 69 -10.96 -0.68 -13.42
C GLU A 69 -10.19 -2.01 -13.25
N GLU A 70 -9.15 -2.22 -14.07
CA GLU A 70 -8.34 -3.45 -14.05
C GLU A 70 -7.19 -3.40 -13.03
N ASP A 71 -7.11 -2.32 -12.25
CA ASP A 71 -6.02 -2.12 -11.30
C ASP A 71 -6.05 -3.13 -10.18
N GLN A 72 -4.86 -3.55 -9.79
CA GLN A 72 -4.68 -4.54 -8.75
C GLN A 72 -4.06 -3.87 -7.52
N MET A 73 -4.50 -4.31 -6.35
CA MET A 73 -3.97 -3.84 -5.07
C MET A 73 -3.63 -5.04 -4.21
N VAL A 74 -2.41 -5.07 -3.70
CA VAL A 74 -1.93 -6.10 -2.79
C VAL A 74 -1.59 -5.46 -1.46
N TRP A 75 -2.27 -5.90 -0.40
CA TRP A 75 -1.90 -5.58 0.97
C TRP A 75 -1.02 -6.70 1.51
N LEU A 76 0.15 -6.35 2.01
CA LEU A 76 1.16 -7.29 2.49
C LEU A 76 1.81 -6.77 3.78
N GLY A 77 2.70 -7.58 4.36
CA GLY A 77 3.44 -7.22 5.57
C GLY A 77 2.97 -8.01 6.79
N ASP A 78 3.14 -7.39 7.96
CA ASP A 78 2.80 -7.98 9.25
C ASP A 78 1.60 -7.25 9.85
N PHE A 79 0.42 -7.86 9.67
CA PHE A 79 -0.83 -7.35 10.21
C PHE A 79 -0.96 -7.58 11.70
N ASN A 80 -0.17 -8.49 12.30
CA ASN A 80 -0.15 -8.67 13.76
C ASN A 80 -1.57 -8.79 14.36
N ARG A 81 -2.44 -9.47 13.60
CA ARG A 81 -3.85 -9.71 13.92
C ARG A 81 -4.05 -11.21 13.80
N HIS A 82 -4.24 -11.83 14.95
CA HIS A 82 -4.54 -13.24 15.03
C HIS A 82 -6.04 -13.43 14.92
N HIS A 83 -6.44 -14.43 14.13
CA HIS A 83 -7.79 -14.96 14.25
C HIS A 83 -7.99 -15.45 15.69
N SER A 84 -9.17 -15.23 16.26
CA SER A 84 -9.47 -15.45 17.68
C SER A 84 -9.61 -16.92 18.09
N LEU A 85 -8.87 -17.82 17.45
CA LEU A 85 -8.86 -19.25 17.79
C LEU A 85 -7.83 -19.55 18.87
#